data_AF-A0A6V8EUG8-F1
#
_entry.id   AF-A0A6V8EUG8-F1
#
_cell.length_a   1.000
_cell.length_b   1.000
_cell.length_c   1.000
_cell.angle_alpha   90.00
_cell.angle_beta   90.00
_cell.angle_gamma   90.00
#
_symmetry.space_group_name_H-M   'P 1'
#
loop_
_entity.id
_entity.type
_entity.pdbx_description
1 polymer ?
#
loop_
_entity_poly.entity_id
_entity_poly.type
_entity_poly.pdbx_seq_one_letter_code
_entity_poly.pdbx_strand_id
1 'polypeptide(L)'
;MLRDALPGVIRTLQAEEESILPKLRRSVDSNEKSNKEVARLKKERNELRDKARPKLARLKQLRVSIDESGGMITLEPKWAKERLEEKITEIENKIETQALDHKAEGSLIAARSQLLKENEMWLQSRKESNPAVVEYIATRKEMSSLFKKADKKHAAMVELSEKGRPNYSKRITLEQEHKEIRKQLDRAMELEMQSDASVKYWEEVVKNGFKKGAGHDLLQNSRRVGEGGIASFATKAKKRKPPKKNPKGAKGGEEE
;
A
#
# COMPACT_ATOMS: atom_id res chain seq x y z
N MET A 1 30.89 27.66 -31.38
CA MET A 1 31.23 26.65 -30.35
C MET A 1 30.01 26.25 -29.52
N LEU A 2 29.41 27.13 -28.69
CA LEU A 2 28.21 26.73 -27.90
C LEU A 2 26.93 26.66 -28.77
N ARG A 3 26.69 27.68 -29.60
CA ARG A 3 25.55 27.75 -30.53
C ARG A 3 25.45 26.54 -31.46
N ASP A 4 26.59 26.09 -31.98
CA ASP A 4 26.63 24.99 -32.96
C ASP A 4 26.42 23.61 -32.31
N ALA A 5 26.65 23.51 -30.99
CA ALA A 5 26.53 22.27 -30.22
C ALA A 5 25.15 22.09 -29.57
N LEU A 6 24.46 23.18 -29.20
CA LEU A 6 23.17 23.15 -28.51
C LEU A 6 22.06 22.39 -29.27
N PRO A 7 21.89 22.56 -30.60
CA PRO A 7 20.89 21.79 -31.35
C PRO A 7 21.13 20.27 -31.30
N GLY A 8 22.40 19.85 -31.30
CA GLY A 8 22.78 18.44 -31.15
C GLY A 8 22.39 17.88 -29.78
N VAL A 9 22.66 18.63 -28.72
CA VAL A 9 22.30 18.28 -27.34
C VAL A 9 20.79 18.23 -27.14
N ILE A 10 20.04 19.16 -27.73
CA ILE A 10 18.57 19.17 -27.70
C ILE A 10 18.04 17.90 -28.39
N ARG A 11 18.58 17.54 -29.56
CA ARG A 11 18.17 16.33 -30.29
C ARG A 11 18.46 15.04 -29.52
N THR A 12 19.60 14.96 -28.83
CA THR A 12 19.91 13.79 -27.98
C THR A 12 18.96 13.71 -26.78
N LEU A 13 18.69 14.82 -26.11
CA LEU A 13 17.75 14.87 -24.97
C LEU A 13 16.31 14.55 -25.40
N GLN A 14 15.88 14.99 -26.59
CA GLN A 14 14.58 14.61 -27.17
C GLN A 14 14.50 13.10 -27.45
N ALA A 15 15.56 12.52 -28.03
CA ALA A 15 15.61 11.07 -28.27
C ALA A 15 15.59 10.27 -26.95
N GLU A 16 16.27 10.76 -25.91
CA GLU A 16 16.23 10.17 -24.57
C GLU A 16 14.82 10.25 -23.96
N GLU A 17 14.14 11.40 -24.06
CA GLU A 17 12.74 11.59 -23.63
C GLU A 17 11.80 10.60 -24.34
N GLU A 18 11.88 10.51 -25.66
CA GLU A 18 11.10 9.58 -26.48
C GLU A 18 11.33 8.11 -26.09
N SER A 19 12.54 7.76 -25.63
CA SER A 19 12.87 6.40 -25.19
C SER A 19 12.35 6.06 -23.78
N ILE A 20 12.26 7.06 -22.89
CA ILE A 20 11.86 6.90 -21.49
C ILE A 20 10.34 6.92 -21.34
N LEU A 21 9.64 7.78 -22.09
CA LEU A 21 8.18 7.90 -22.05
C LEU A 21 7.41 6.56 -22.16
N PRO A 22 7.68 5.66 -23.13
CA PRO A 22 6.96 4.39 -23.21
C PRO A 22 7.28 3.45 -22.04
N LYS A 23 8.51 3.48 -21.50
CA LYS A 23 8.89 2.69 -20.33
C LYS A 23 8.16 3.19 -19.08
N LEU A 24 8.10 4.50 -18.91
CA LEU A 24 7.39 5.14 -17.81
C LEU A 24 5.89 4.83 -17.87
N ARG A 25 5.24 5.00 -19.03
CA ARG A 25 3.82 4.66 -19.22
C ARG A 25 3.52 3.22 -18.84
N ARG A 26 4.29 2.25 -19.36
CA ARG A 26 4.13 0.83 -18.99
C ARG A 26 4.29 0.60 -17.49
N SER A 27 5.25 1.27 -16.85
CA SER A 27 5.47 1.17 -15.42
C SER A 27 4.32 1.76 -14.59
N VAL A 28 3.75 2.89 -15.03
CA VAL A 28 2.57 3.51 -14.41
C VAL A 28 1.36 2.58 -14.54
N ASP A 29 1.05 2.10 -15.74
CA ASP A 29 -0.07 1.19 -16.00
C ASP A 29 0.03 -0.09 -15.17
N SER A 30 1.22 -0.68 -15.08
CA SER A 30 1.46 -1.88 -14.27
C SER A 30 1.28 -1.63 -12.78
N ASN A 31 1.70 -0.46 -12.29
CA ASN A 31 1.54 -0.07 -10.89
C ASN A 31 0.06 0.21 -10.57
N GLU A 32 -0.66 0.87 -11.46
CA GLU A 32 -2.10 1.09 -11.32
C GLU A 32 -2.89 -0.22 -11.29
N LYS A 33 -2.57 -1.18 -12.17
CA LYS A 33 -3.19 -2.50 -12.18
C LYS A 33 -2.96 -3.22 -10.84
N SER A 34 -1.71 -3.23 -10.35
CA SER A 34 -1.37 -3.79 -9.05
C SER A 34 -2.12 -3.10 -7.90
N ASN A 35 -2.23 -1.77 -7.93
CA ASN A 35 -2.95 -1.00 -6.92
C ASN A 35 -4.46 -1.26 -6.94
N LYS A 36 -5.07 -1.38 -8.13
CA LYS A 36 -6.49 -1.76 -8.29
C LYS A 36 -6.76 -3.14 -7.69
N GLU A 37 -5.86 -4.09 -7.94
CA GLU A 37 -5.98 -5.45 -7.39
C GLU A 37 -5.81 -5.48 -5.86
N VAL A 38 -4.81 -4.76 -5.32
CA VAL A 38 -4.65 -4.57 -3.87
C VAL A 38 -5.90 -3.91 -3.26
N ALA A 39 -6.49 -2.92 -3.93
CA ALA A 39 -7.71 -2.27 -3.47
C ALA A 39 -8.92 -3.23 -3.46
N ARG A 40 -9.05 -4.09 -4.49
CA ARG A 40 -10.07 -5.14 -4.54
C ARG A 40 -9.92 -6.12 -3.38
N LEU A 41 -8.72 -6.63 -3.13
CA LEU A 41 -8.43 -7.54 -2.01
C LEU A 41 -8.69 -6.88 -0.66
N LYS A 42 -8.38 -5.59 -0.50
CA LYS A 42 -8.70 -4.82 0.71
C LYS A 42 -10.21 -4.73 0.94
N LYS A 43 -10.99 -4.47 -0.12
CA LYS A 43 -12.45 -4.41 -0.04
C LYS A 43 -13.04 -5.75 0.38
N GLU A 44 -12.68 -6.84 -0.30
CA GLU A 44 -13.14 -8.20 0.02
C GLU A 44 -12.77 -8.61 1.46
N ARG A 45 -11.54 -8.32 1.89
CA ARG A 45 -11.10 -8.56 3.27
C ARG A 45 -11.93 -7.77 4.27
N ASN A 46 -12.20 -6.50 4.00
CA ASN A 46 -12.99 -5.65 4.91
C ASN A 46 -14.43 -6.16 5.00
N GLU A 47 -15.08 -6.51 3.89
CA GLU A 47 -16.43 -7.09 3.89
C GLU A 47 -16.50 -8.38 4.72
N LEU A 48 -15.50 -9.26 4.61
CA LEU A 48 -15.42 -10.48 5.42
C LEU A 48 -15.22 -10.19 6.91
N ARG A 49 -14.37 -9.20 7.24
CA ARG A 49 -14.15 -8.77 8.62
C ARG A 49 -15.40 -8.13 9.23
N ASP A 50 -16.09 -7.30 8.46
CA ASP A 50 -17.30 -6.61 8.92
C ASP A 50 -18.47 -7.59 9.10
N LYS A 51 -18.52 -8.68 8.33
CA LYS A 51 -19.43 -9.82 8.58
C LYS A 51 -19.03 -10.65 9.82
N ALA A 52 -17.73 -10.76 10.14
CA ALA A 52 -17.22 -11.56 11.25
C ALA A 52 -17.30 -10.83 12.62
N ARG A 53 -17.11 -9.51 12.64
CA ARG A 53 -17.19 -8.66 13.85
C ARG A 53 -18.49 -8.79 14.66
N PRO A 54 -19.69 -8.70 14.07
CA PRO A 54 -20.94 -8.86 14.81
C PRO A 54 -21.08 -10.28 15.37
N LYS A 55 -20.57 -11.30 14.65
CA LYS A 55 -20.54 -12.68 15.15
C LYS A 55 -19.62 -12.83 16.36
N LEU A 56 -18.49 -12.13 16.40
CA LEU A 56 -17.62 -12.08 17.58
C LEU A 56 -18.30 -11.40 18.77
N ALA A 57 -19.02 -10.30 18.55
CA ALA A 57 -19.78 -9.63 19.60
C ALA A 57 -20.88 -10.56 20.16
N ARG A 58 -21.63 -11.23 19.28
CA ARG A 58 -22.62 -12.25 19.65
C ARG A 58 -21.99 -13.40 20.41
N LEU A 59 -20.82 -13.88 19.97
CA LEU A 59 -20.08 -14.94 20.66
C LEU A 59 -19.68 -14.56 22.08
N LYS A 60 -19.30 -13.29 22.31
CA LYS A 60 -19.01 -12.79 23.67
C LYS A 60 -20.26 -12.77 24.55
N GLN A 61 -21.40 -12.33 24.02
CA GLN A 61 -22.68 -12.37 24.74
C GLN A 61 -23.11 -13.79 25.08
N LEU A 62 -23.02 -14.70 24.10
CA LEU A 62 -23.32 -16.12 24.30
C LEU A 62 -22.38 -16.74 25.33
N ARG A 63 -21.10 -16.37 25.33
CA ARG A 63 -20.14 -16.85 26.34
C ARG A 63 -20.56 -16.44 27.75
N VAL A 64 -20.93 -15.18 27.97
CA VAL A 64 -21.40 -14.70 29.29
C VAL A 64 -22.64 -15.47 29.73
N SER A 65 -23.63 -15.64 28.83
CA SER A 65 -24.84 -16.41 29.11
C SER A 65 -24.54 -17.89 29.41
N ILE A 66 -23.55 -18.49 28.75
CA ILE A 66 -23.10 -19.86 29.02
C ILE A 66 -22.38 -19.94 30.37
N ASP A 67 -21.53 -18.97 30.70
CA ASP A 67 -20.82 -18.92 31.97
C ASP A 67 -21.80 -18.75 33.15
N GLU A 68 -22.87 -17.96 32.97
CA GLU A 68 -23.97 -17.78 33.93
C GLU A 68 -24.84 -19.03 34.12
N SER A 69 -25.03 -19.85 33.08
CA SER A 69 -25.85 -21.07 33.11
C SER A 69 -25.11 -22.33 33.60
N GLY A 70 -23.89 -22.18 34.12
CA GLY A 70 -23.11 -23.28 34.68
C GLY A 70 -21.96 -23.76 33.80
N GLY A 71 -21.59 -22.99 32.77
CA GLY A 71 -20.41 -23.21 31.94
C GLY A 71 -20.65 -24.03 30.67
N MET A 72 -19.60 -24.15 29.86
CA MET A 72 -19.68 -24.81 28.55
C MET A 72 -19.86 -26.34 28.69
N ILE A 73 -21.11 -26.82 28.66
CA ILE A 73 -21.40 -28.25 28.61
C ILE A 73 -20.98 -28.79 27.24
N THR A 74 -20.10 -29.78 27.22
CA THR A 74 -19.81 -30.51 25.98
C THR A 74 -21.07 -31.30 25.59
N LEU A 75 -21.65 -30.99 24.42
CA LEU A 75 -22.87 -31.64 23.92
C LEU A 75 -22.71 -33.17 23.81
N GLU A 76 -21.50 -33.63 23.50
CA GLU A 76 -21.11 -35.05 23.46
C GLU A 76 -19.82 -35.29 24.28
N PRO A 77 -19.91 -35.65 25.56
CA PRO A 77 -18.76 -36.05 26.36
C PRO A 77 -18.11 -37.31 25.79
N LYS A 78 -16.77 -37.36 25.76
CA LYS A 78 -16.00 -38.49 25.22
C LYS A 78 -16.41 -39.85 25.81
N TRP A 79 -16.56 -39.93 27.14
CA TRP A 79 -16.96 -41.16 27.82
C TRP A 79 -18.33 -41.70 27.36
N ALA A 80 -19.27 -40.82 26.99
CA ALA A 80 -20.59 -41.22 26.54
C ALA A 80 -20.56 -41.78 25.12
N LYS A 81 -19.68 -41.22 24.28
CA LYS A 81 -19.40 -41.72 22.94
C LYS A 81 -18.69 -43.08 23.00
N GLU A 82 -17.62 -43.18 23.78
CA GLU A 82 -16.85 -44.42 23.96
C GLU A 82 -17.74 -45.56 24.51
N ARG A 83 -18.58 -45.27 25.51
CA ARG A 83 -19.54 -46.26 26.05
C ARG A 83 -20.61 -46.69 25.04
N LEU A 84 -21.04 -45.81 24.14
CA LEU A 84 -21.97 -46.18 23.07
C LEU A 84 -21.27 -47.06 22.02
N GLU A 85 -20.05 -46.70 21.63
CA GLU A 85 -19.21 -47.46 20.70
C GLU A 85 -18.93 -48.87 21.25
N GLU A 86 -18.61 -49.00 22.54
CA GLU A 86 -18.45 -50.29 23.24
C GLU A 86 -19.74 -51.13 23.22
N LYS A 87 -20.90 -50.55 23.51
CA LYS A 87 -22.18 -51.27 23.48
C LYS A 87 -22.59 -51.71 22.07
N ILE A 88 -22.33 -50.87 21.06
CA ILE A 88 -22.59 -51.22 19.66
C ILE A 88 -21.65 -52.35 19.23
N THR A 89 -20.35 -52.24 19.52
CA THR A 89 -19.38 -53.30 19.21
C THR A 89 -19.68 -54.61 19.93
N GLU A 90 -20.18 -54.58 21.17
CA GLU A 90 -20.64 -55.79 21.86
C GLU A 90 -21.84 -56.44 21.14
N ILE A 91 -22.77 -55.65 20.60
CA ILE A 91 -23.92 -56.16 19.83
C ILE A 91 -23.46 -56.71 18.48
N GLU A 92 -22.56 -56.03 17.77
CA GLU A 92 -21.98 -56.53 16.51
C GLU A 92 -21.23 -57.84 16.73
N ASN A 93 -20.40 -57.93 17.78
CA ASN A 93 -19.70 -59.17 18.12
C ASN A 93 -20.67 -60.32 18.42
N LYS A 94 -21.82 -60.05 19.06
CA LYS A 94 -22.87 -61.05 19.31
C LYS A 94 -23.59 -61.47 18.03
N ILE A 95 -23.82 -60.53 17.11
CA ILE A 95 -24.36 -60.84 15.77
C ILE A 95 -23.39 -61.75 15.02
N GLU A 96 -22.10 -61.45 15.04
CA GLU A 96 -21.08 -62.21 14.30
C GLU A 96 -20.79 -63.60 14.90
N THR A 97 -20.85 -63.75 16.23
CA THR A 97 -20.39 -64.99 16.91
C THR A 97 -21.50 -65.87 17.47
N GLN A 98 -22.70 -65.34 17.72
CA GLN A 98 -23.76 -66.02 18.49
C GLN A 98 -25.12 -66.10 17.78
N ALA A 99 -25.34 -65.35 16.70
CA ALA A 99 -26.60 -65.39 15.97
C ALA A 99 -26.70 -66.66 15.09
N LEU A 100 -27.25 -67.73 15.65
CA LEU A 100 -27.48 -69.02 14.96
C LEU A 100 -28.79 -69.06 14.15
N ASP A 101 -29.72 -68.11 14.37
CA ASP A 101 -31.03 -68.03 13.71
C ASP A 101 -31.41 -66.57 13.36
N HIS A 102 -32.07 -66.38 12.21
CA HIS A 102 -32.50 -65.08 11.69
C HIS A 102 -33.38 -64.27 12.66
N LYS A 103 -34.13 -64.95 13.54
CA LYS A 103 -34.92 -64.30 14.60
C LYS A 103 -34.06 -63.71 15.71
N ALA A 104 -32.98 -64.39 16.10
CA ALA A 104 -32.04 -63.91 17.11
C ALA A 104 -31.23 -62.73 16.58
N GLU A 105 -30.80 -62.80 15.32
CA GLU A 105 -30.16 -61.69 14.61
C GLU A 105 -31.08 -60.46 14.54
N GLY A 106 -32.35 -60.65 14.14
CA GLY A 106 -33.34 -59.57 14.10
C GLY A 106 -33.58 -58.92 15.46
N SER A 107 -33.53 -59.68 16.56
CA SER A 107 -33.64 -59.13 17.92
C SER A 107 -32.42 -58.28 18.31
N LEU A 108 -31.20 -58.70 17.96
CA LEU A 108 -29.98 -57.94 18.22
C LEU A 108 -29.92 -56.65 17.37
N ILE A 109 -30.36 -56.72 16.12
CA ILE A 109 -30.49 -55.53 15.24
C ILE A 109 -31.54 -54.54 15.79
N ALA A 110 -32.66 -55.04 16.31
CA ALA A 110 -33.66 -54.19 16.97
C ALA A 110 -33.09 -53.54 18.23
N ALA A 111 -32.31 -54.27 19.04
CA ALA A 111 -31.63 -53.73 20.22
C ALA A 111 -30.60 -52.64 19.86
N ARG A 112 -29.79 -52.84 18.80
CA ARG A 112 -28.90 -51.81 18.24
C ARG A 112 -29.66 -50.56 17.81
N SER A 113 -30.75 -50.75 17.06
CA SER A 113 -31.57 -49.65 16.55
C SER A 113 -32.23 -48.85 17.69
N GLN A 114 -32.67 -49.54 18.74
CA GLN A 114 -33.24 -48.90 19.93
C GLN A 114 -32.19 -48.09 20.71
N LEU A 115 -30.98 -48.63 20.90
CA LEU A 115 -29.87 -47.90 21.54
C LEU A 115 -29.45 -46.65 20.75
N LEU A 116 -29.42 -46.73 19.42
CA LEU A 116 -29.17 -45.56 18.57
C LEU A 116 -30.26 -44.50 18.71
N LYS A 117 -31.54 -44.92 18.76
CA LYS A 117 -32.69 -44.03 18.95
C LYS A 117 -32.68 -43.34 20.32
N GLU A 118 -32.37 -44.08 21.38
CA GLU A 118 -32.25 -43.52 22.75
C GLU A 118 -31.11 -42.51 22.84
N ASN A 119 -29.96 -42.81 22.22
CA ASN A 119 -28.86 -41.86 22.12
C ASN A 119 -29.26 -40.62 21.32
N GLU A 120 -29.96 -40.77 20.20
CA GLU A 120 -30.42 -39.64 19.39
C GLU A 120 -31.41 -38.74 20.16
N MET A 121 -32.37 -39.32 20.88
CA MET A 121 -33.27 -38.56 21.75
C MET A 121 -32.52 -37.86 22.89
N TRP A 122 -31.55 -38.55 23.52
CA TRP A 122 -30.73 -37.96 24.57
C TRP A 122 -29.89 -36.77 24.05
N LEU A 123 -29.27 -36.91 22.87
CA LEU A 123 -28.54 -35.82 22.22
C LEU A 123 -29.46 -34.67 21.82
N GLN A 124 -30.67 -34.99 21.35
CA GLN A 124 -31.67 -34.00 20.95
C GLN A 124 -32.16 -33.20 22.17
N SER A 125 -32.57 -33.86 23.26
CA SER A 125 -32.94 -33.19 24.51
C SER A 125 -31.80 -32.35 25.08
N ARG A 126 -30.55 -32.80 24.92
CA ARG A 126 -29.37 -32.05 25.38
C ARG A 126 -29.06 -30.83 24.53
N LYS A 127 -29.29 -30.89 23.21
CA LYS A 127 -29.25 -29.73 22.31
C LYS A 127 -30.35 -28.73 22.64
N GLU A 128 -31.57 -29.22 22.89
CA GLU A 128 -32.74 -28.41 23.25
C GLU A 128 -32.60 -27.76 24.62
N SER A 129 -31.97 -28.45 25.58
CA SER A 129 -31.68 -27.90 26.92
C SER A 129 -30.56 -26.87 26.90
N ASN A 130 -29.70 -26.88 25.87
CA ASN A 130 -28.54 -26.00 25.77
C ASN A 130 -28.50 -25.23 24.43
N PRO A 131 -29.55 -24.45 24.10
CA PRO A 131 -29.62 -23.77 22.81
C PRO A 131 -28.50 -22.73 22.65
N ALA A 132 -28.09 -22.07 23.73
CA ALA A 132 -27.00 -21.09 23.73
C ALA A 132 -25.64 -21.72 23.33
N VAL A 133 -25.37 -22.95 23.78
CA VAL A 133 -24.13 -23.69 23.46
C VAL A 133 -24.12 -24.11 21.98
N VAL A 134 -25.26 -24.55 21.44
CA VAL A 134 -25.41 -24.88 20.02
C VAL A 134 -25.20 -23.64 19.15
N GLU A 135 -25.86 -22.53 19.49
CA GLU A 135 -25.70 -21.24 18.79
C GLU A 135 -24.24 -20.74 18.86
N TYR A 136 -23.59 -20.90 20.02
CA TYR A 136 -22.19 -20.53 20.22
C TYR A 136 -21.26 -21.33 19.29
N ILE A 137 -21.41 -22.65 19.22
CA ILE A 137 -20.58 -23.51 18.36
C ILE A 137 -20.78 -23.15 16.88
N ALA A 138 -22.03 -22.98 16.44
CA ALA A 138 -22.35 -22.60 15.07
C ALA A 138 -21.76 -21.22 14.72
N THR A 139 -22.02 -20.21 15.55
CA THR A 139 -21.50 -18.85 15.38
C THR A 139 -19.98 -18.82 15.38
N ARG A 140 -19.32 -19.61 16.25
CA ARG A 140 -17.86 -19.74 16.29
C ARG A 140 -17.29 -20.35 15.00
N LYS A 141 -17.93 -21.41 14.47
CA LYS A 141 -17.49 -22.04 13.21
C LYS A 141 -17.60 -21.06 12.05
N GLU A 142 -18.73 -20.36 11.92
CA GLU A 142 -18.93 -19.36 10.88
C GLU A 142 -17.96 -18.19 10.99
N MET A 143 -17.79 -17.64 12.20
CA MET A 143 -16.83 -16.58 12.50
C MET A 143 -15.40 -17.00 12.14
N SER A 144 -14.98 -18.20 12.55
CA SER A 144 -13.65 -18.73 12.23
C SER A 144 -13.45 -18.90 10.72
N SER A 145 -14.46 -19.40 9.99
CA SER A 145 -14.43 -19.53 8.53
C SER A 145 -14.27 -18.17 7.85
N LEU A 146 -15.01 -17.15 8.30
CA LEU A 146 -14.90 -15.79 7.77
C LEU A 146 -13.53 -15.16 8.01
N PHE A 147 -12.98 -15.28 9.24
CA PHE A 147 -11.63 -14.78 9.53
C PHE A 147 -10.56 -15.50 8.71
N LYS A 148 -10.61 -16.84 8.60
CA LYS A 148 -9.68 -17.59 7.75
C LYS A 148 -9.71 -17.12 6.28
N LYS A 149 -10.90 -16.83 5.74
CA LYS A 149 -11.05 -16.27 4.39
C LYS A 149 -10.46 -14.86 4.30
N ALA A 150 -10.71 -14.01 5.29
CA ALA A 150 -10.15 -12.66 5.35
C ALA A 150 -8.61 -12.67 5.45
N ASP A 151 -8.05 -13.59 6.24
CA ASP A 151 -6.60 -13.74 6.43
C ASP A 151 -5.92 -14.21 5.14
N LYS A 152 -6.55 -15.14 4.39
CA LYS A 152 -6.07 -15.53 3.06
C LYS A 152 -6.02 -14.35 2.10
N LYS A 153 -7.06 -13.49 2.10
CA LYS A 153 -7.10 -12.27 1.27
C LYS A 153 -6.07 -11.25 1.72
N HIS A 154 -5.84 -11.13 3.03
CA HIS A 154 -4.79 -10.29 3.58
C HIS A 154 -3.39 -10.78 3.16
N ALA A 155 -3.12 -12.07 3.27
CA ALA A 155 -1.85 -12.67 2.83
C ALA A 155 -1.59 -12.41 1.34
N ALA A 156 -2.59 -12.67 0.48
CA ALA A 156 -2.49 -12.40 -0.96
C ALA A 156 -2.24 -10.90 -1.26
N MET A 157 -2.88 -10.00 -0.51
CA MET A 157 -2.66 -8.56 -0.62
C MET A 157 -1.24 -8.17 -0.22
N VAL A 158 -0.69 -8.74 0.86
CA VAL A 158 0.69 -8.50 1.31
C VAL A 158 1.69 -8.99 0.27
N GLU A 159 1.52 -10.22 -0.22
CA GLU A 159 2.38 -10.80 -1.24
C GLU A 159 2.39 -9.94 -2.53
N LEU A 160 1.23 -9.49 -2.99
CA LEU A 160 1.13 -8.60 -4.15
C LEU A 160 1.80 -7.24 -3.90
N SER A 161 1.63 -6.69 -2.70
CA SER A 161 2.29 -5.45 -2.28
C SER A 161 3.82 -5.60 -2.27
N GLU A 162 4.34 -6.71 -1.76
CA GLU A 162 5.77 -7.01 -1.74
C GLU A 162 6.35 -7.17 -3.15
N LYS A 163 5.65 -7.91 -4.03
CA LYS A 163 6.00 -8.02 -5.46
C LYS A 163 5.92 -6.66 -6.18
N GLY A 164 5.04 -5.77 -5.73
CA GLY A 164 4.88 -4.42 -6.28
C GLY A 164 5.99 -3.43 -5.90
N ARG A 165 6.64 -3.59 -4.74
CA ARG A 165 7.72 -2.69 -4.26
C ARG A 165 8.84 -2.43 -5.27
N PRO A 166 9.48 -3.45 -5.88
CA PRO A 166 10.53 -3.20 -6.87
C PRO A 166 10.00 -2.49 -8.11
N ASN A 167 8.78 -2.78 -8.54
CA ASN A 167 8.15 -2.10 -9.68
C ASN A 167 7.85 -0.62 -9.37
N TYR A 168 7.42 -0.33 -8.14
CA TYR A 168 7.23 1.04 -7.67
C TYR A 168 8.54 1.83 -7.60
N SER A 169 9.62 1.20 -7.12
CA SER A 169 10.96 1.81 -7.12
C SER A 169 11.46 2.10 -8.55
N LYS A 170 11.26 1.16 -9.49
CA LYS A 170 11.53 1.37 -10.91
C LYS A 170 10.71 2.51 -11.52
N ARG A 171 9.43 2.64 -11.14
CA ARG A 171 8.60 3.77 -11.59
C ARG A 171 9.17 5.11 -11.10
N ILE A 172 9.54 5.20 -9.82
CA ILE A 172 10.10 6.45 -9.24
C ILE A 172 11.39 6.84 -9.94
N THR A 173 12.29 5.89 -10.17
CA THR A 173 13.56 6.16 -10.87
C THR A 173 13.32 6.67 -12.29
N LEU A 174 12.43 6.01 -13.06
CA LEU A 174 12.02 6.48 -14.39
C LEU A 174 11.35 7.87 -14.37
N GLU A 175 10.54 8.18 -13.35
CA GLU A 175 9.93 9.51 -13.18
C GLU A 175 10.98 10.59 -12.88
N GLN A 176 11.98 10.26 -12.07
CA GLN A 176 13.08 11.17 -11.75
C GLN A 176 13.96 11.41 -12.98
N GLU A 177 14.31 10.35 -13.71
CA GLU A 177 15.05 10.44 -14.99
C GLU A 177 14.29 11.31 -15.99
N HIS A 178 13.01 11.03 -16.22
CA HIS A 178 12.18 11.82 -17.13
C HIS A 178 12.11 13.30 -16.71
N LYS A 179 11.93 13.58 -15.41
CA LYS A 179 11.89 14.95 -14.89
C LYS A 179 13.21 15.66 -15.09
N GLU A 180 14.33 14.97 -14.94
CA GLU A 180 15.66 15.54 -15.12
C GLU A 180 15.96 15.81 -16.60
N ILE A 181 15.67 14.86 -17.49
CA ILE A 181 15.75 15.06 -18.95
C ILE A 181 14.93 16.27 -19.37
N ARG A 182 13.70 16.39 -18.87
CA ARG A 182 12.81 17.52 -19.20
C ARG A 182 13.40 18.87 -18.76
N LYS A 183 13.93 18.96 -17.53
CA LYS A 183 14.59 20.18 -17.05
C LYS A 183 15.81 20.54 -17.89
N GLN A 184 16.63 19.55 -18.24
CA GLN A 184 17.82 19.76 -19.06
C GLN A 184 17.43 20.22 -20.46
N LEU A 185 16.37 19.65 -21.04
CA LEU A 185 15.82 20.04 -22.32
C LEU A 185 15.31 21.49 -22.28
N ASP A 186 14.47 21.83 -21.30
CA ASP A 186 13.92 23.18 -21.14
C ASP A 186 15.06 24.21 -20.96
N ARG A 187 16.09 23.85 -20.19
CA ARG A 187 17.28 24.71 -19.99
C ARG A 187 18.11 24.84 -21.27
N ALA A 188 18.29 23.76 -22.03
CA ALA A 188 19.03 23.79 -23.30
C ALA A 188 18.30 24.65 -24.33
N MET A 189 16.97 24.53 -24.44
CA MET A 189 16.13 25.39 -25.29
C MET A 189 16.22 26.86 -24.88
N GLU A 190 16.17 27.15 -23.58
CA GLU A 190 16.35 28.52 -23.08
C GLU A 190 17.74 29.08 -23.42
N LEU A 191 18.80 28.28 -23.24
CA LEU A 191 20.16 28.67 -23.58
C LEU A 191 20.35 28.88 -25.08
N GLU A 192 19.70 28.07 -25.92
CA GLU A 192 19.69 28.24 -27.38
C GLU A 192 19.04 29.58 -27.75
N MET A 193 17.85 29.88 -27.22
CA MET A 193 17.19 31.17 -27.43
C MET A 193 18.04 32.35 -26.95
N GLN A 194 18.68 32.25 -25.78
CA GLN A 194 19.55 33.29 -25.24
C GLN A 194 20.82 33.47 -26.08
N SER A 195 21.41 32.37 -26.55
CA SER A 195 22.58 32.38 -27.43
C SER A 195 22.24 33.05 -28.77
N ASP A 196 21.13 32.66 -29.41
CA ASP A 196 20.69 33.24 -30.67
C ASP A 196 20.38 34.73 -30.54
N ALA A 197 19.70 35.13 -29.45
CA ALA A 197 19.44 36.54 -29.17
C ALA A 197 20.73 37.34 -28.95
N SER A 198 21.68 36.77 -28.20
CA SER A 198 22.98 37.42 -27.94
C SER A 198 23.82 37.56 -29.20
N VAL A 199 23.85 36.53 -30.06
CA VAL A 199 24.56 36.57 -31.33
C VAL A 199 23.93 37.61 -32.26
N LYS A 200 22.60 37.63 -32.40
CA LYS A 200 21.90 38.67 -33.19
C LYS A 200 22.21 40.08 -32.71
N TYR A 201 22.19 40.30 -31.39
CA TYR A 201 22.56 41.58 -30.80
C TYR A 201 23.97 42.02 -31.21
N TRP A 202 24.97 41.14 -31.07
CA TRP A 202 26.34 41.49 -31.45
C TRP A 202 26.53 41.63 -32.97
N GLU A 203 25.83 40.83 -33.78
CA GLU A 203 25.82 41.00 -35.23
C GLU A 203 25.27 42.38 -35.65
N GLU A 204 24.21 42.85 -35.00
CA GLU A 204 23.65 44.19 -35.21
C GLU A 204 24.63 45.29 -34.77
N VAL A 205 25.31 45.11 -33.64
CA VAL A 205 26.36 46.04 -33.18
C VAL A 205 27.51 46.12 -34.17
N VAL A 206 27.96 44.99 -34.72
CA VAL A 206 29.05 44.96 -35.71
C VAL A 206 28.61 45.61 -37.02
N LYS A 207 27.39 45.34 -37.50
CA LYS A 207 26.87 45.87 -38.77
C LYS A 207 26.53 47.36 -38.70
N ASN A 208 25.88 47.81 -37.63
CA ASN A 208 25.32 49.16 -37.51
C ASN A 208 26.14 50.09 -36.59
N GLY A 209 27.24 49.58 -36.02
CA GLY A 209 28.13 50.29 -35.12
C GLY A 209 27.63 50.39 -33.67
N PHE A 210 28.55 50.73 -32.75
CA PHE A 210 28.36 50.73 -31.29
C PHE A 210 27.25 51.65 -30.74
N LYS A 211 26.68 52.55 -31.56
CA LYS A 211 25.60 53.47 -31.18
C LYS A 211 24.23 53.04 -31.66
N LYS A 212 24.11 52.71 -32.95
CA LYS A 212 22.82 52.37 -33.57
C LYS A 212 22.51 50.87 -33.44
N GLY A 213 23.53 50.01 -33.49
CA GLY A 213 23.36 48.56 -33.46
C GLY A 213 23.08 47.96 -32.07
N ALA A 214 23.45 48.65 -30.99
CA ALA A 214 23.16 48.21 -29.63
C ALA A 214 21.84 48.76 -29.06
N GLY A 215 21.14 49.64 -29.81
CA GLY A 215 20.02 50.44 -29.28
C GLY A 215 20.42 51.50 -28.24
N HIS A 216 21.69 51.53 -27.81
CA HIS A 216 22.29 52.51 -26.91
C HIS A 216 23.78 52.65 -27.21
N ASP A 217 24.41 53.77 -26.81
CA ASP A 217 25.83 54.00 -27.08
C ASP A 217 26.73 53.20 -26.12
N LEU A 218 27.25 52.07 -26.60
CA LEU A 218 28.15 51.21 -25.82
C LEU A 218 29.47 51.92 -25.43
N LEU A 219 29.88 52.94 -26.17
CA LEU A 219 31.10 53.70 -25.90
C LEU A 219 30.85 54.95 -25.04
N GLN A 220 29.61 55.22 -24.63
CA GLN A 220 29.25 56.42 -23.86
C GLN A 220 30.07 56.56 -22.58
N ASN A 221 30.25 55.46 -21.83
CA ASN A 221 31.02 55.47 -20.60
C ASN A 221 32.52 55.69 -20.85
N SER A 222 33.06 55.16 -21.95
CA SER A 222 34.46 55.37 -22.34
C SER A 222 34.70 56.83 -22.71
N ARG A 223 33.82 57.43 -23.52
CA ARG A 223 33.87 58.85 -23.87
C ARG A 223 33.79 59.74 -22.65
N ARG A 224 32.83 59.48 -21.75
CA ARG A 224 32.67 60.22 -20.49
C ARG A 224 33.93 60.23 -19.63
N VAL A 225 34.66 59.11 -19.57
CA VAL A 225 35.93 59.05 -18.81
C VAL A 225 37.05 59.79 -19.55
N GLY A 226 37.13 59.66 -20.89
CA GLY A 226 38.08 60.42 -21.71
C GLY A 226 37.88 61.94 -21.61
N GLU A 227 36.65 62.39 -21.42
CA GLU A 227 36.27 63.80 -21.17
C GLU A 227 36.57 64.26 -19.72
N GLY A 228 37.21 63.43 -18.90
CA GLY A 228 37.58 63.74 -17.50
C GLY A 228 36.53 63.35 -16.46
N GLY A 229 35.48 62.63 -16.86
CA GLY A 229 34.44 62.14 -15.95
C GLY A 229 34.86 60.92 -15.11
N ILE A 230 34.22 60.75 -13.95
CA ILE A 230 34.52 59.66 -13.02
C ILE A 230 34.08 58.31 -13.60
N ALA A 231 34.97 57.31 -13.58
CA ALA A 231 34.67 55.95 -14.03
C ALA A 231 33.52 55.31 -13.24
N SER A 232 32.66 54.56 -13.95
CA SER A 232 31.48 53.89 -13.40
C SER A 232 31.80 52.85 -12.32
N PHE A 233 33.02 52.31 -12.29
CA PHE A 233 33.47 51.41 -11.22
C PHE A 233 33.85 52.16 -9.93
N ALA A 234 34.42 53.38 -10.05
CA ALA A 234 34.83 54.20 -8.90
C ALA A 234 33.63 54.72 -8.09
N THR A 235 32.46 54.90 -8.73
CA THR A 235 31.23 55.31 -8.03
C THR A 235 30.60 54.20 -7.19
N LYS A 236 30.81 52.92 -7.54
CA LYS A 236 30.31 51.77 -6.77
C LYS A 236 31.10 51.50 -5.49
N ALA A 237 32.39 51.87 -5.45
CA ALA A 237 33.23 51.72 -4.26
C ALA A 237 32.74 52.58 -3.07
N LYS A 238 32.19 53.77 -3.32
CA LYS A 238 31.64 54.67 -2.28
C LYS A 238 30.30 54.20 -1.68
N LYS A 239 29.61 53.22 -2.28
CA LYS A 239 28.27 52.76 -1.84
C LYS A 239 28.27 51.48 -0.99
N ARG A 240 29.43 50.85 -0.73
CA ARG A 240 29.50 49.70 0.19
C ARG A 240 29.41 50.20 1.64
N LYS A 241 28.21 50.17 2.22
CA LYS A 241 28.04 50.30 3.69
C LYS A 241 28.75 49.13 4.38
N PRO A 242 29.43 49.34 5.53
CA PRO A 242 30.05 48.25 6.27
C PRO A 242 28.98 47.26 6.75
N PRO A 243 29.28 45.94 6.82
CA PRO A 243 28.32 44.94 7.25
C PRO A 243 27.89 45.20 8.70
N LYS A 244 26.57 45.25 8.94
CA LYS A 244 26.01 45.32 10.30
C LYS A 244 26.47 44.09 11.09
N LYS A 245 27.19 44.29 12.19
CA LYS A 245 27.44 43.23 13.18
C LYS A 245 26.12 42.89 13.87
N ASN A 246 25.67 41.64 13.78
CA ASN A 246 24.58 41.13 14.61
C ASN A 246 25.06 41.01 16.06
N PRO A 247 24.29 41.48 17.06
CA PRO A 247 24.61 41.21 18.46
C PRO A 247 24.23 39.75 18.78
N LYS A 248 25.23 38.91 19.02
CA LYS A 248 25.07 37.65 19.75
C LYS A 248 25.22 37.92 21.24
N GLY A 249 24.24 37.50 22.04
CA GLY A 249 24.42 37.10 23.43
C GLY A 249 24.26 38.17 24.52
N ALA A 250 23.03 38.35 25.00
CA ALA A 250 22.73 38.70 26.39
C ALA A 250 21.92 37.52 26.95
N LYS A 251 22.55 36.57 27.65
CA LYS A 251 22.73 36.55 29.12
C LYS A 251 21.36 36.64 29.84
N GLY A 252 20.69 35.50 29.97
CA GLY A 252 19.65 35.27 30.96
C GLY A 252 20.25 34.41 32.07
N GLY A 253 20.56 35.06 33.18
CA GLY A 253 21.01 34.43 34.42
C GLY A 253 19.82 34.03 35.29
N GLU A 254 20.14 33.17 36.25
CA GLU A 254 19.36 32.65 37.38
C GLU A 254 18.53 33.72 38.09
N GLU A 255 17.29 33.39 38.45
CA GLU A 255 16.65 33.72 39.73
C GLU A 255 15.75 32.53 40.14
N GLU A 256 15.59 32.41 41.46
CA GLU A 256 15.16 31.27 42.31
C GLU A 256 13.87 30.52 41.95
#